data_AF-A0A9N8ZAN1-F1
#
_entry.id   AF-A0A9N8ZAN1-F1
#
_cell.length_a   1.000
_cell.length_b   1.000
_cell.length_c   1.000
_cell.angle_alpha   90.00
_cell.angle_beta   90.00
_cell.angle_gamma   90.00
#
_symmetry.space_group_name_H-M   'P 1'
#
loop_
_entity.id
_entity.type
_entity.pdbx_description
1 polymer ?
#
loop_
_entity_poly.entity_id
_entity_poly.type
_entity_poly.pdbx_seq_one_letter_code
_entity_poly.pdbx_strand_id
1 'polypeptide(L)'
;KLNIVSTKFNANVGDELEGVKLEPFSKIIEYFSDSLADKHIKIIVQLPDNITSQEVDQLRRELSTLQMEHQMTLKRTASSLEGSSSKRQKIQETQVENAQKKLIDTVLAMPGPLSVSYPSKFRKFQEDNSIIFLGRPASRIGPPVVLYHKVFGEFVQNFENEELAITSDVAKNTMGVIGAAQEIYNVENDRVNAMNSSFQDIFGPLSTINNADKTEVDAALQTVAGGLNQEAALAILEYKNEIGTGSNDPTIQGSVVYARYWSQNQHERIRRRCCCPSFVIGIAGPWMCVLGAVYLRDMILVEPLTDFLCLTYRSRNDKRIRLVARLLEALKRGFDTLRAYYNSVKDISEDNEARFFPYLQYFGHKHNVTRFRYIDLLTKDLTRPVWIVETENGEKLVVKYVEKYHENAHKSCAKEGLAPKLLYASPRMPGGHRQVVMEYVDAITLHDTISDIRDNRDAAESVYYDVNYIITKVLHPQELVFADLRSPNILVINQDKKFHGMLVDFDWCGVRNKDAYPMAINMELLWPEGVEPGAFLAKKHDNAMLEKLRKELIRPSLAEEHCVV
;
A
#
# COMPACT_ATOMS: atom_id res chain seq x y z
N LYS A 1 14.74 -12.42 45.51
CA LYS A 1 13.83 -12.08 46.64
C LYS A 1 12.35 -12.04 46.19
N LEU A 2 11.94 -12.91 45.28
CA LEU A 2 10.54 -12.98 44.82
C LEU A 2 10.17 -14.47 44.77
N ASN A 3 9.11 -14.84 45.48
CA ASN A 3 8.60 -16.21 45.49
C ASN A 3 7.62 -16.38 44.33
N ILE A 4 7.79 -17.44 43.52
CA ILE A 4 6.87 -17.78 42.43
C ILE A 4 5.63 -18.44 43.03
N VAL A 5 4.45 -17.91 42.70
CA VAL A 5 3.17 -18.31 43.32
C VAL A 5 2.35 -19.28 42.44
N SER A 6 2.85 -19.68 41.27
CA SER A 6 2.16 -20.66 40.42
C SER A 6 3.07 -21.32 39.37
N THR A 7 3.11 -22.65 39.36
CA THR A 7 3.60 -23.47 38.24
C THR A 7 2.44 -24.31 37.71
N LYS A 8 1.72 -23.80 36.72
CA LYS A 8 0.81 -24.62 35.90
C LYS A 8 1.23 -24.55 34.44
N PHE A 9 2.49 -24.85 34.16
CA PHE A 9 2.96 -25.47 32.91
C PHE A 9 4.35 -26.05 33.18
N ASN A 10 4.67 -27.21 32.59
CA ASN A 10 5.99 -27.82 32.65
C ASN A 10 7.00 -26.93 31.91
N ALA A 11 7.54 -25.94 32.60
CA ALA A 11 8.81 -25.32 32.24
C ALA A 11 9.82 -25.78 33.28
N ASN A 12 10.93 -26.38 32.83
CA ASN A 12 12.08 -26.67 33.69
C ASN A 12 12.66 -25.33 34.14
N VAL A 13 12.19 -24.85 35.28
CA VAL A 13 12.79 -23.74 36.02
C VAL A 13 13.93 -24.35 36.81
N GLY A 14 15.17 -23.89 36.56
CA GLY A 14 16.37 -24.41 37.21
C GLY A 14 16.28 -24.39 38.73
N ASP A 15 17.02 -25.29 39.37
CA ASP A 15 16.91 -25.78 40.76
C ASP A 15 17.05 -24.73 41.91
N GLU A 16 16.93 -23.42 41.65
CA GLU A 16 17.19 -22.35 42.62
C GLU A 16 15.94 -21.58 43.11
N LEU A 17 14.71 -22.04 42.84
CA LEU A 17 13.49 -21.31 43.20
C LEU A 17 12.50 -22.16 44.03
N GLU A 18 12.30 -21.80 45.30
CA GLU A 18 11.27 -22.38 46.19
C GLU A 18 9.90 -21.66 46.05
N GLY A 19 8.79 -22.39 46.16
CA GLY A 19 7.42 -21.83 46.06
C GLY A 19 6.37 -22.65 46.84
N VAL A 20 5.24 -22.00 47.18
CA VAL A 20 4.08 -22.59 47.90
C VAL A 20 2.93 -22.83 46.93
N LYS A 21 2.25 -23.99 47.06
CA LYS A 21 1.12 -24.40 46.20
C LYS A 21 -0.19 -23.71 46.62
N LEU A 22 -0.89 -23.05 45.69
CA LEU A 22 -2.26 -22.54 45.89
C LEU A 22 -3.32 -23.49 45.28
N GLU A 23 -4.41 -23.73 46.01
CA GLU A 23 -5.60 -24.51 45.61
C GLU A 23 -6.64 -23.62 44.85
N PRO A 24 -7.63 -24.19 44.14
CA PRO A 24 -7.88 -23.95 42.70
C PRO A 24 -8.63 -22.67 42.30
N PHE A 25 -8.27 -22.17 41.10
CA PHE A 25 -8.92 -21.27 40.09
C PHE A 25 -9.79 -20.07 40.53
N SER A 26 -10.60 -20.15 41.59
CA SER A 26 -11.56 -19.10 41.95
C SER A 26 -10.92 -17.81 42.46
N LYS A 27 -9.70 -17.89 43.00
CA LYS A 27 -8.97 -16.71 43.53
C LYS A 27 -8.09 -15.98 42.52
N ILE A 28 -7.83 -16.54 41.34
CA ILE A 28 -6.88 -15.95 40.37
C ILE A 28 -7.58 -14.95 39.44
N ILE A 29 -8.87 -15.15 39.16
CA ILE A 29 -9.68 -14.26 38.30
C ILE A 29 -9.82 -12.86 38.93
N GLU A 30 -9.84 -12.76 40.26
CA GLU A 30 -9.91 -11.46 40.97
C GLU A 30 -8.70 -10.56 40.71
N TYR A 31 -7.56 -11.12 40.28
CA TYR A 31 -6.33 -10.35 40.00
C TYR A 31 -6.14 -10.00 38.52
N PHE A 32 -7.01 -10.48 37.62
CA PHE A 32 -6.89 -10.23 36.18
C PHE A 32 -8.24 -9.81 35.59
N SER A 33 -8.32 -8.57 35.11
CA SER A 33 -9.55 -8.01 34.50
C SER A 33 -9.87 -8.57 33.10
N ASP A 34 -8.91 -9.20 32.44
CA ASP A 34 -9.04 -9.71 31.06
C ASP A 34 -9.04 -11.24 31.01
N SER A 35 -9.82 -11.81 30.09
CA SER A 35 -9.91 -13.26 29.89
C SER A 35 -8.53 -13.86 29.53
N LEU A 36 -8.26 -15.05 30.06
CA LEU A 36 -6.99 -15.78 29.89
C LEU A 36 -6.87 -16.27 28.44
N ALA A 37 -6.17 -15.53 27.58
CA ALA A 37 -5.81 -16.00 26.24
C ALA A 37 -4.67 -17.05 26.31
N ASP A 38 -4.82 -18.19 25.62
CA ASP A 38 -4.01 -19.43 25.70
C ASP A 38 -2.50 -19.32 25.36
N LYS A 39 -1.95 -18.12 25.15
CA LYS A 39 -0.55 -17.92 24.67
C LYS A 39 0.35 -17.08 25.58
N HIS A 40 -0.04 -16.81 26.83
CA HIS A 40 0.75 -15.97 27.74
C HIS A 40 1.06 -16.68 29.07
N ILE A 41 2.27 -16.46 29.60
CA ILE A 41 2.63 -16.81 30.98
C ILE A 41 2.34 -15.59 31.86
N LYS A 42 1.38 -15.69 32.79
CA LYS A 42 1.13 -14.66 33.80
C LYS A 42 1.80 -15.06 35.11
N ILE A 43 2.71 -14.24 35.62
CA ILE A 43 3.41 -14.46 36.88
C ILE A 43 2.76 -13.58 37.95
N ILE A 44 2.26 -14.20 39.02
CA ILE A 44 1.83 -13.48 40.23
C ILE A 44 3.00 -13.53 41.20
N VAL A 45 3.42 -12.37 41.68
CA VAL A 45 4.51 -12.24 42.63
C VAL A 45 3.96 -11.63 43.92
N GLN A 46 4.13 -12.35 45.03
CA GLN A 46 3.78 -11.83 46.35
C GLN A 46 4.91 -10.90 46.83
N LEU A 47 4.55 -9.65 47.11
CA LEU A 47 5.49 -8.68 47.65
C LEU A 47 5.81 -9.04 49.11
N PRO A 48 7.08 -8.94 49.55
CA PRO A 48 7.43 -9.04 50.97
C PRO A 48 6.72 -7.94 51.77
N ASP A 49 6.33 -8.25 53.01
CA ASP A 49 5.55 -7.35 53.89
C ASP A 49 6.22 -6.00 54.19
N ASN A 50 7.52 -5.86 53.87
CA ASN A 50 8.34 -4.68 54.15
C ASN A 50 8.77 -3.89 52.90
N ILE A 51 8.19 -4.14 51.72
CA ILE A 51 8.49 -3.35 50.52
C ILE A 51 7.71 -2.03 50.51
N THR A 52 8.40 -0.94 50.24
CA THR A 52 7.80 0.40 50.09
C THR A 52 7.13 0.56 48.72
N SER A 53 6.13 1.44 48.58
CA SER A 53 5.51 1.74 47.28
C SER A 53 6.54 2.17 46.22
N GLN A 54 7.61 2.85 46.63
CA GLN A 54 8.71 3.25 45.73
C GLN A 54 9.46 2.06 45.13
N GLU A 55 9.71 1.01 45.92
CA GLU A 55 10.40 -0.21 45.43
C GLU A 55 9.50 -1.01 44.48
N VAL A 56 8.18 -1.05 44.71
CA VAL A 56 7.22 -1.65 43.78
C VAL A 56 7.21 -0.90 42.45
N ASP A 57 7.16 0.43 42.50
CA ASP A 57 7.16 1.27 41.30
C ASP A 57 8.50 1.17 40.54
N GLN A 58 9.61 0.98 41.25
CA GLN A 58 10.90 0.69 40.62
C GLN A 58 10.89 -0.67 39.91
N LEU A 59 10.42 -1.73 40.57
CA LEU A 59 10.35 -3.07 39.97
C LEU A 59 9.40 -3.12 38.76
N ARG A 60 8.28 -2.39 38.80
CA ARG A 60 7.38 -2.24 37.65
C ARG A 60 8.08 -1.57 36.47
N ARG A 61 8.82 -0.48 36.71
CA ARG A 61 9.62 0.19 35.66
C ARG A 61 10.69 -0.73 35.06
N GLU A 62 11.40 -1.49 35.89
CA GLU A 62 12.40 -2.45 35.42
C GLU A 62 11.76 -3.57 34.58
N LEU A 63 10.62 -4.11 35.02
CA LEU A 63 9.88 -5.14 34.28
C LEU A 63 9.36 -4.63 32.93
N SER A 64 8.74 -3.45 32.87
CA SER A 64 8.25 -2.85 31.63
C SER A 64 9.42 -2.57 30.66
N THR A 65 10.55 -2.10 31.17
CA THR A 65 11.77 -1.91 30.37
C THR A 65 12.25 -3.23 29.77
N LEU A 66 12.31 -4.30 30.57
CA LEU A 66 12.69 -5.64 30.11
C LEU A 66 11.70 -6.23 29.09
N GLN A 67 10.40 -6.03 29.29
CA GLN A 67 9.36 -6.48 28.34
C GLN A 67 9.51 -5.77 26.99
N MET A 68 9.78 -4.46 27.01
CA MET A 68 9.99 -3.69 25.79
C MET A 68 11.32 -4.04 25.12
N GLU A 69 12.40 -4.21 25.88
CA GLU A 69 13.68 -4.74 25.36
C GLU A 69 13.49 -6.13 24.77
N HIS A 70 12.65 -6.98 25.35
CA HIS A 70 12.31 -8.28 24.81
C HIS A 70 11.47 -8.19 23.53
N GLN A 71 10.47 -7.30 23.44
CA GLN A 71 9.73 -7.06 22.19
C GLN A 71 10.61 -6.49 21.09
N MET A 72 11.47 -5.51 21.42
CA MET A 72 12.49 -4.99 20.51
C MET A 72 13.44 -6.10 20.10
N THR A 73 13.87 -6.94 21.04
CA THR A 73 14.72 -8.09 20.75
C THR A 73 13.98 -9.10 19.89
N LEU A 74 12.72 -9.43 20.13
CA LEU A 74 11.92 -10.32 19.28
C LEU A 74 11.70 -9.76 17.89
N LYS A 75 11.51 -8.44 17.74
CA LYS A 75 11.55 -7.78 16.42
C LYS A 75 12.94 -7.88 15.80
N ARG A 76 14.01 -7.71 16.59
CA ARG A 76 15.41 -7.90 16.17
C ARG A 76 15.68 -9.35 15.79
N THR A 77 15.24 -10.37 16.51
CA THR A 77 15.41 -11.79 16.18
C THR A 77 14.46 -12.21 15.08
N ALA A 78 13.24 -11.67 14.96
CA ALA A 78 12.43 -11.84 13.75
C ALA A 78 13.13 -11.25 12.52
N SER A 79 13.94 -10.19 12.69
CA SER A 79 14.79 -9.60 11.65
C SER A 79 16.25 -10.07 11.65
N SER A 80 16.68 -10.96 12.55
CA SER A 80 18.10 -11.43 12.69
C SER A 80 18.29 -12.94 12.93
N LEU A 81 17.24 -13.72 13.22
CA LEU A 81 17.18 -15.18 13.01
C LEU A 81 17.29 -15.55 11.51
N GLU A 82 17.41 -14.52 10.66
CA GLU A 82 17.80 -14.49 9.26
C GLU A 82 19.32 -14.73 9.03
N GLY A 83 19.93 -15.63 9.83
CA GLY A 83 21.36 -15.92 9.81
C GLY A 83 21.81 -16.98 8.79
N SER A 84 22.04 -16.55 7.54
CA SER A 84 23.03 -17.01 6.53
C SER A 84 22.48 -16.66 5.14
N SER A 85 23.17 -15.76 4.43
CA SER A 85 22.66 -15.11 3.20
C SER A 85 22.20 -16.10 2.12
N SER A 86 22.88 -17.25 1.98
CA SER A 86 22.57 -18.25 0.95
C SER A 86 21.35 -19.13 1.27
N LYS A 87 21.09 -19.44 2.55
CA LYS A 87 19.85 -20.15 2.94
C LYS A 87 18.65 -19.20 2.92
N ARG A 88 18.85 -17.93 3.28
CA ARG A 88 17.81 -16.87 3.23
C ARG A 88 17.32 -16.62 1.81
N GLN A 89 18.24 -16.40 0.86
CA GLN A 89 17.89 -16.24 -0.56
C GLN A 89 17.07 -17.43 -1.04
N LYS A 90 17.53 -18.66 -0.79
CA LYS A 90 16.80 -19.87 -1.20
C LYS A 90 15.42 -20.02 -0.57
N ILE A 91 15.25 -19.75 0.73
CA ILE A 91 13.94 -19.84 1.40
C ILE A 91 12.99 -18.76 0.87
N GLN A 92 13.49 -17.53 0.70
CA GLN A 92 12.70 -16.41 0.21
C GLN A 92 12.30 -16.62 -1.26
N GLU A 93 13.24 -17.03 -2.12
CA GLU A 93 12.98 -17.45 -3.52
C GLU A 93 11.92 -18.55 -3.57
N THR A 94 12.05 -19.59 -2.75
CA THR A 94 11.06 -20.69 -2.68
C THR A 94 9.67 -20.20 -2.25
N GLN A 95 9.58 -19.27 -1.30
CA GLN A 95 8.31 -18.70 -0.86
C GLN A 95 7.66 -17.83 -1.95
N VAL A 96 8.46 -17.05 -2.67
CA VAL A 96 8.00 -16.22 -3.78
C VAL A 96 7.49 -17.08 -4.94
N GLU A 97 8.25 -18.10 -5.33
CA GLU A 97 7.84 -19.06 -6.36
C GLU A 97 6.54 -19.78 -5.97
N ASN A 98 6.43 -20.22 -4.71
CA ASN A 98 5.22 -20.87 -4.21
C ASN A 98 4.00 -19.93 -4.22
N ALA A 99 4.17 -18.66 -3.85
CA ALA A 99 3.10 -17.67 -3.89
C ALA A 99 2.64 -17.39 -5.33
N GLN A 100 3.58 -17.20 -6.26
CA GLN A 100 3.27 -16.96 -7.67
C GLN A 100 2.60 -18.18 -8.31
N LYS A 101 3.08 -19.38 -7.99
CA LYS A 101 2.44 -20.63 -8.45
C LYS A 101 1.02 -20.76 -7.93
N LYS A 102 0.79 -20.50 -6.64
CA LYS A 102 -0.56 -20.50 -6.05
C LYS A 102 -1.49 -19.50 -6.75
N LEU A 103 -1.00 -18.29 -7.02
CA LEU A 103 -1.76 -17.27 -7.76
C LEU A 103 -2.16 -17.78 -9.15
N ILE A 104 -1.20 -18.35 -9.91
CA ILE A 104 -1.44 -18.92 -11.24
C ILE A 104 -2.48 -20.04 -11.16
N ASP A 105 -2.29 -21.00 -10.26
CA ASP A 105 -3.19 -22.15 -10.08
C ASP A 105 -4.61 -21.70 -9.73
N THR A 106 -4.76 -20.74 -8.81
CA THR A 106 -6.05 -20.14 -8.46
C THR A 106 -6.71 -19.46 -9.66
N VAL A 107 -5.94 -18.71 -10.47
CA VAL A 107 -6.47 -18.03 -11.66
C VAL A 107 -6.95 -19.02 -12.71
N LEU A 108 -6.16 -20.06 -12.99
CA LEU A 108 -6.49 -21.08 -13.99
C LEU A 108 -7.65 -21.98 -13.55
N ALA A 109 -7.83 -22.18 -12.24
CA ALA A 109 -8.97 -22.90 -11.68
C ALA A 109 -10.29 -22.12 -11.74
N MET A 110 -10.28 -20.82 -12.05
CA MET A 110 -11.50 -20.02 -12.15
C MET A 110 -12.44 -20.54 -13.26
N PRO A 111 -13.77 -20.54 -13.04
CA PRO A 111 -14.73 -20.65 -14.13
C PRO A 111 -14.42 -19.61 -15.22
N GLY A 112 -14.80 -19.89 -16.48
CA GLY A 112 -14.50 -19.02 -17.63
C GLY A 112 -14.74 -17.52 -17.36
N PRO A 113 -13.99 -16.57 -17.97
CA PRO A 113 -14.05 -15.15 -17.66
C PRO A 113 -15.46 -14.57 -17.59
N LEU A 114 -16.28 -14.91 -18.57
CA LEU A 114 -17.70 -14.53 -18.61
C LEU A 114 -18.47 -15.04 -17.39
N SER A 115 -18.23 -16.26 -16.92
CA SER A 115 -18.93 -16.85 -15.77
C SER A 115 -18.47 -16.27 -14.43
N VAL A 116 -17.19 -15.96 -14.23
CA VAL A 116 -16.72 -15.44 -12.94
C VAL A 116 -16.97 -13.94 -12.79
N SER A 117 -17.05 -13.19 -13.90
CA SER A 117 -17.26 -11.74 -13.90
C SER A 117 -18.68 -11.28 -13.56
N TYR A 118 -19.64 -12.21 -13.42
CA TYR A 118 -20.96 -11.90 -12.86
C TYR A 118 -20.78 -11.30 -11.45
N PRO A 119 -21.41 -10.16 -11.11
CA PRO A 119 -21.12 -9.45 -9.86
C PRO A 119 -21.18 -10.30 -8.58
N SER A 120 -22.18 -11.19 -8.46
CA SER A 120 -22.32 -12.08 -7.31
C SER A 120 -21.23 -13.16 -7.24
N LYS A 121 -20.84 -13.72 -8.39
CA LYS A 121 -19.77 -14.73 -8.48
C LYS A 121 -18.40 -14.10 -8.28
N PHE A 122 -18.16 -12.92 -8.84
CA PHE A 122 -16.91 -12.18 -8.65
C PHE A 122 -16.72 -11.79 -7.18
N ARG A 123 -17.78 -11.29 -6.53
CA ARG A 123 -17.75 -11.01 -5.08
C ARG A 123 -17.36 -12.25 -4.29
N LYS A 124 -18.07 -13.38 -4.51
CA LYS A 124 -17.77 -14.63 -3.82
C LYS A 124 -16.34 -15.10 -4.09
N PHE A 125 -15.88 -15.03 -5.33
CA PHE A 125 -14.51 -15.37 -5.70
C PHE A 125 -13.47 -14.53 -4.92
N GLN A 126 -13.73 -13.23 -4.77
CA GLN A 126 -12.87 -12.31 -4.01
C GLN A 126 -12.89 -12.56 -2.50
N GLU A 127 -14.02 -13.02 -1.95
CA GLU A 127 -14.13 -13.46 -0.56
C GLU A 127 -13.27 -14.71 -0.33
N ASP A 128 -13.31 -15.67 -1.25
CA ASP A 128 -12.61 -16.96 -1.13
C ASP A 128 -11.09 -16.89 -1.41
N ASN A 129 -10.66 -16.04 -2.36
CA ASN A 129 -9.28 -16.06 -2.87
C ASN A 129 -8.51 -14.75 -2.69
N SER A 130 -9.19 -13.59 -2.75
CA SER A 130 -8.59 -12.25 -2.55
C SER A 130 -7.38 -11.93 -3.45
N ILE A 131 -7.45 -12.21 -4.75
CA ILE A 131 -6.27 -12.07 -5.65
C ILE A 131 -6.34 -10.97 -6.71
N ILE A 132 -7.52 -10.42 -7.07
CA ILE A 132 -7.63 -9.35 -8.08
C ILE A 132 -8.01 -8.04 -7.38
N PHE A 133 -7.09 -7.10 -7.33
CA PHE A 133 -7.22 -5.82 -6.65
C PHE A 133 -7.67 -4.74 -7.65
N LEU A 134 -8.98 -4.67 -7.87
CA LEU A 134 -9.66 -3.72 -8.77
C LEU A 134 -10.44 -2.62 -8.02
N GLY A 135 -10.35 -2.59 -6.68
CA GLY A 135 -11.20 -1.76 -5.83
C GLY A 135 -12.66 -2.24 -5.75
N ARG A 136 -12.95 -3.46 -6.22
CA ARG A 136 -14.29 -4.05 -6.24
C ARG A 136 -14.21 -5.49 -5.71
N PRO A 137 -14.57 -5.75 -4.43
CA PRO A 137 -15.11 -4.82 -3.43
C PRO A 137 -14.09 -3.77 -2.95
N ALA A 138 -14.56 -2.74 -2.25
CA ALA A 138 -13.75 -1.59 -1.79
C ALA A 138 -12.52 -1.98 -0.95
N SER A 139 -12.55 -3.14 -0.29
CA SER A 139 -11.42 -3.71 0.47
C SER A 139 -10.33 -4.37 -0.41
N ARG A 140 -10.45 -4.30 -1.74
CA ARG A 140 -9.50 -4.88 -2.70
C ARG A 140 -8.78 -3.79 -3.49
N ILE A 141 -8.15 -2.87 -2.76
CA ILE A 141 -7.32 -1.79 -3.28
C ILE A 141 -5.88 -2.08 -2.89
N GLY A 142 -4.95 -2.00 -3.83
CA GLY A 142 -3.52 -2.12 -3.59
C GLY A 142 -2.79 -0.79 -3.79
N PRO A 143 -1.46 -0.80 -3.84
CA PRO A 143 -0.70 0.39 -4.18
C PRO A 143 -1.04 0.84 -5.62
N PRO A 144 -0.86 2.11 -5.98
CA PRO A 144 -1.18 2.59 -7.33
C PRO A 144 -0.36 1.91 -8.44
N VAL A 145 -0.99 1.55 -9.56
CA VAL A 145 -0.32 0.85 -10.69
C VAL A 145 0.80 1.69 -11.31
N VAL A 146 0.68 3.03 -11.22
CA VAL A 146 1.69 3.99 -11.68
C VAL A 146 3.05 3.80 -10.98
N LEU A 147 3.09 3.17 -9.81
CA LEU A 147 4.33 2.85 -9.10
C LEU A 147 5.07 1.67 -9.72
N TYR A 148 4.39 0.76 -10.42
CA TYR A 148 4.96 -0.48 -10.94
C TYR A 148 5.45 -0.38 -12.38
N HIS A 149 4.87 0.50 -13.18
CA HIS A 149 5.39 0.79 -14.51
C HIS A 149 5.11 2.24 -14.93
N LYS A 150 6.15 2.93 -15.39
CA LYS A 150 6.09 4.35 -15.76
C LYS A 150 5.03 4.68 -16.82
N VAL A 151 4.67 3.71 -17.67
CA VAL A 151 3.73 3.94 -18.78
C VAL A 151 2.36 4.41 -18.30
N PHE A 152 1.92 3.96 -17.12
CA PHE A 152 0.61 4.36 -16.59
C PHE A 152 0.63 5.81 -16.14
N GLY A 153 1.72 6.24 -15.48
CA GLY A 153 1.92 7.64 -15.13
C GLY A 153 2.09 8.55 -16.35
N GLU A 154 2.85 8.10 -17.36
CA GLU A 154 3.00 8.79 -18.65
C GLU A 154 1.65 8.91 -19.38
N PHE A 155 0.81 7.87 -19.37
CA PHE A 155 -0.54 7.90 -19.94
C PHE A 155 -1.42 8.94 -19.25
N VAL A 156 -1.52 8.90 -17.91
CA VAL A 156 -2.33 9.87 -17.13
C VAL A 156 -1.88 11.30 -17.44
N GLN A 157 -0.57 11.56 -17.38
CA GLN A 157 -0.02 12.87 -17.68
C GLN A 157 -0.33 13.35 -19.11
N ASN A 158 -0.22 12.48 -20.10
CA ASN A 158 -0.55 12.82 -21.49
C ASN A 158 -2.05 13.08 -21.65
N PHE A 159 -2.89 12.28 -21.02
CA PHE A 159 -4.34 12.43 -21.11
C PHE A 159 -4.87 13.69 -20.41
N GLU A 160 -4.24 14.11 -19.31
CA GLU A 160 -4.56 15.35 -18.60
C GLU A 160 -4.02 16.61 -19.30
N ASN A 161 -2.99 16.48 -20.14
CA ASN A 161 -2.38 17.61 -20.84
C ASN A 161 -3.27 18.12 -21.98
N GLU A 162 -3.99 19.23 -21.76
CA GLU A 162 -4.86 19.82 -22.78
C GLU A 162 -4.13 20.25 -24.06
N GLU A 163 -2.82 20.50 -23.96
CA GLU A 163 -1.95 20.90 -25.06
C GLU A 163 -1.20 19.72 -25.69
N LEU A 164 -1.60 18.47 -25.40
CA LEU A 164 -0.98 17.30 -26.02
C LEU A 164 -1.09 17.37 -27.54
N ALA A 165 0.05 17.40 -28.22
CA ALA A 165 0.10 17.36 -29.67
C ALA A 165 -0.48 16.04 -30.20
N ILE A 166 -1.57 16.14 -30.97
CA ILE A 166 -2.23 15.00 -31.63
C ILE A 166 -1.58 14.76 -32.98
N THR A 167 -1.16 13.52 -33.23
CA THR A 167 -0.57 13.12 -34.52
C THR A 167 -1.62 13.15 -35.64
N SER A 168 -1.16 13.33 -36.89
CA SER A 168 -2.09 13.43 -38.03
C SER A 168 -2.94 12.17 -38.20
N ASP A 169 -2.42 10.99 -37.91
CA ASP A 169 -3.14 9.73 -38.09
C ASP A 169 -4.25 9.59 -37.03
N VAL A 170 -3.94 9.88 -35.76
CA VAL A 170 -4.95 9.93 -34.69
C VAL A 170 -6.03 10.96 -35.03
N ALA A 171 -5.64 12.18 -35.46
CA ALA A 171 -6.58 13.24 -35.79
C ALA A 171 -7.54 12.85 -36.93
N LYS A 172 -7.04 12.20 -37.99
CA LYS A 172 -7.84 11.74 -39.13
C LYS A 172 -8.81 10.62 -38.73
N ASN A 173 -8.39 9.69 -37.89
CA ASN A 173 -9.14 8.47 -37.58
C ASN A 173 -10.05 8.60 -36.34
N THR A 174 -9.90 9.65 -35.54
CA THR A 174 -10.72 9.89 -34.32
C THR A 174 -12.22 9.86 -34.61
N MET A 175 -12.66 10.47 -35.71
CA MET A 175 -14.08 10.49 -36.07
C MET A 175 -14.62 9.11 -36.44
N GLY A 176 -13.78 8.21 -36.98
CA GLY A 176 -14.14 6.82 -37.24
C GLY A 176 -14.44 6.07 -35.94
N VAL A 177 -13.56 6.20 -34.94
CA VAL A 177 -13.76 5.62 -33.60
C VAL A 177 -15.05 6.16 -32.96
N ILE A 178 -15.27 7.48 -33.00
CA ILE A 178 -16.50 8.08 -32.46
C ILE A 178 -17.74 7.54 -33.20
N GLY A 179 -17.70 7.48 -34.54
CA GLY A 179 -18.81 6.96 -35.34
C GLY A 179 -19.15 5.51 -34.98
N ALA A 180 -18.13 4.65 -34.92
CA ALA A 180 -18.31 3.25 -34.54
C ALA A 180 -18.85 3.08 -33.11
N ALA A 181 -18.42 3.93 -32.17
CA ALA A 181 -18.87 3.90 -30.79
C ALA A 181 -20.34 4.34 -30.65
N GLN A 182 -20.76 5.35 -31.42
CA GLN A 182 -22.11 5.93 -31.39
C GLN A 182 -23.20 5.05 -32.01
N GLU A 183 -22.82 4.15 -32.91
CA GLU A 183 -23.78 3.29 -33.60
C GLU A 183 -24.44 2.29 -32.63
N ILE A 184 -25.68 1.90 -32.96
CA ILE A 184 -26.44 0.91 -32.20
C ILE A 184 -26.42 -0.40 -32.96
N TYR A 185 -25.84 -1.44 -32.36
CA TYR A 185 -25.68 -2.74 -32.99
C TYR A 185 -26.72 -3.74 -32.48
N ASN A 186 -27.17 -4.64 -33.35
CA ASN A 186 -28.10 -5.71 -32.96
C ASN A 186 -27.41 -6.82 -32.15
N VAL A 187 -26.14 -7.07 -32.42
CA VAL A 187 -25.32 -8.08 -31.74
C VAL A 187 -23.96 -7.51 -31.33
N GLU A 188 -23.43 -7.96 -30.19
CA GLU A 188 -22.17 -7.48 -29.62
C GLU A 188 -20.98 -7.66 -30.58
N ASN A 189 -20.95 -8.76 -31.32
CA ASN A 189 -19.87 -9.04 -32.28
C ASN A 189 -19.77 -8.00 -33.40
N ASP A 190 -20.89 -7.41 -33.84
CA ASP A 190 -20.86 -6.37 -34.87
C ASP A 190 -20.22 -5.08 -34.32
N ARG A 191 -20.50 -4.75 -33.05
CA ARG A 191 -19.82 -3.65 -32.35
C ARG A 191 -18.33 -3.91 -32.24
N VAL A 192 -17.94 -5.11 -31.81
CA VAL A 192 -16.53 -5.53 -31.69
C VAL A 192 -15.81 -5.32 -33.03
N ASN A 193 -16.38 -5.80 -34.13
CA ASN A 193 -15.78 -5.67 -35.46
C ASN A 193 -15.63 -4.20 -35.90
N ALA A 194 -16.67 -3.39 -35.75
CA ALA A 194 -16.65 -1.99 -36.16
C ALA A 194 -15.66 -1.15 -35.34
N MET A 195 -15.64 -1.35 -34.02
CA MET A 195 -14.70 -0.68 -33.12
C MET A 195 -13.27 -1.12 -33.36
N ASN A 196 -13.02 -2.43 -33.48
CA ASN A 196 -11.68 -2.95 -33.76
C ASN A 196 -11.14 -2.44 -35.10
N SER A 197 -11.96 -2.39 -36.15
CA SER A 197 -11.56 -1.80 -37.44
C SER A 197 -11.09 -0.37 -37.27
N SER A 198 -11.85 0.45 -36.53
CA SER A 198 -11.51 1.86 -36.29
C SER A 198 -10.25 2.03 -35.42
N PHE A 199 -10.05 1.14 -34.44
CA PHE A 199 -8.86 1.14 -33.59
C PHE A 199 -7.61 0.68 -34.33
N GLN A 200 -7.73 -0.26 -35.28
CA GLN A 200 -6.59 -0.75 -36.05
C GLN A 200 -5.92 0.35 -36.88
N ASP A 201 -6.71 1.31 -37.38
CA ASP A 201 -6.22 2.48 -38.11
C ASP A 201 -5.35 3.43 -37.26
N ILE A 202 -5.36 3.26 -35.92
CA ILE A 202 -4.61 4.11 -34.98
C ILE A 202 -3.50 3.31 -34.26
N PHE A 203 -3.85 2.12 -33.76
CA PHE A 203 -2.99 1.35 -32.86
C PHE A 203 -2.22 0.23 -33.56
N GLY A 204 -2.62 -0.13 -34.78
CA GLY A 204 -2.15 -1.30 -35.51
C GLY A 204 -3.01 -2.55 -35.25
N PRO A 205 -2.57 -3.72 -35.75
CA PRO A 205 -3.39 -4.93 -35.76
C PRO A 205 -3.89 -5.36 -34.38
N LEU A 206 -5.19 -5.64 -34.28
CA LEU A 206 -5.83 -6.25 -33.12
C LEU A 206 -6.13 -7.71 -33.43
N SER A 207 -5.86 -8.59 -32.48
CA SER A 207 -6.08 -10.04 -32.60
C SER A 207 -7.12 -10.50 -31.58
N THR A 208 -7.90 -11.52 -31.95
CA THR A 208 -8.65 -12.33 -30.99
C THR A 208 -7.68 -13.28 -30.31
N ILE A 209 -7.69 -13.35 -28.97
CA ILE A 209 -6.86 -14.31 -28.25
C ILE A 209 -7.69 -15.55 -27.96
N ASN A 210 -7.16 -16.71 -28.38
CA ASN A 210 -7.64 -18.02 -27.96
C ASN A 210 -6.64 -18.60 -26.96
N ASN A 211 -6.98 -18.55 -25.67
CA ASN A 211 -6.17 -19.18 -24.64
C ASN A 211 -6.22 -20.71 -24.77
N ALA A 212 -5.21 -21.40 -24.21
CA ALA A 212 -5.15 -22.87 -24.24
C ALA A 212 -6.35 -23.53 -23.53
N ASP A 213 -6.99 -22.82 -22.60
CA ASP A 213 -8.21 -23.24 -21.90
C ASP A 213 -9.51 -22.91 -22.66
N LYS A 214 -9.41 -22.50 -23.94
CA LYS A 214 -10.51 -22.11 -24.84
C LYS A 214 -11.28 -20.87 -24.39
N THR A 215 -10.71 -20.06 -23.49
CA THR A 215 -11.28 -18.76 -23.16
C THR A 215 -10.87 -17.75 -24.23
N GLU A 216 -11.86 -17.00 -24.71
CA GLU A 216 -11.68 -16.01 -25.78
C GLU A 216 -11.67 -14.60 -25.20
N VAL A 217 -10.90 -13.74 -25.86
CA VAL A 217 -10.84 -12.30 -25.60
C VAL A 217 -11.40 -11.60 -26.82
N ASP A 218 -12.30 -10.63 -26.63
CA ASP A 218 -12.92 -9.91 -27.76
C ASP A 218 -11.87 -9.28 -28.68
N ALA A 219 -10.85 -8.63 -28.10
CA ALA A 219 -9.65 -8.23 -28.80
C ALA A 219 -8.46 -7.98 -27.88
N ALA A 220 -7.26 -8.07 -28.43
CA ALA A 220 -6.04 -7.63 -27.79
C ALA A 220 -5.08 -6.96 -28.77
N LEU A 221 -4.27 -6.06 -28.22
CA LEU A 221 -3.11 -5.52 -28.90
C LEU A 221 -1.87 -6.21 -28.33
N GLN A 222 -1.10 -6.89 -29.17
CA GLN A 222 0.06 -7.67 -28.75
C GLN A 222 1.36 -7.17 -29.40
N THR A 223 2.49 -7.51 -28.78
CA THR A 223 3.82 -7.42 -29.40
C THR A 223 4.60 -8.69 -29.11
N VAL A 224 5.56 -9.02 -29.97
CA VAL A 224 6.53 -10.07 -29.65
C VAL A 224 7.60 -9.47 -28.74
N ALA A 225 7.83 -10.06 -27.57
CA ALA A 225 8.97 -9.71 -26.73
C ALA A 225 10.25 -10.24 -27.38
N GLY A 226 10.95 -9.37 -28.12
CA GLY A 226 12.03 -9.75 -29.04
C GLY A 226 13.12 -10.64 -28.43
N GLY A 227 13.46 -10.44 -27.15
CA GLY A 227 14.44 -11.29 -26.46
C GLY A 227 13.93 -12.69 -26.10
N LEU A 228 12.63 -12.89 -25.96
CA LEU A 228 12.02 -14.12 -25.41
C LEU A 228 11.21 -14.93 -26.43
N ASN A 229 10.88 -14.33 -27.59
CA ASN A 229 10.00 -14.90 -28.62
C ASN A 229 8.65 -15.39 -28.05
N GLN A 230 8.07 -14.61 -27.13
CA GLN A 230 6.73 -14.80 -26.59
C GLN A 230 5.89 -13.56 -26.87
N GLU A 231 4.58 -13.75 -27.06
CA GLU A 231 3.66 -12.64 -27.20
C GLU A 231 3.39 -11.98 -25.84
N ALA A 232 3.40 -10.66 -25.84
CA ALA A 232 3.08 -9.82 -24.71
C ALA A 232 1.84 -8.98 -25.03
N ALA A 233 0.85 -8.97 -24.13
CA ALA A 233 -0.30 -8.09 -24.26
C ALA A 233 0.08 -6.65 -23.90
N LEU A 234 -0.05 -5.73 -24.86
CA LEU A 234 -0.02 -4.29 -24.65
C LEU A 234 -1.36 -3.80 -24.10
N ALA A 235 -2.46 -4.33 -24.65
CA ALA A 235 -3.82 -4.04 -24.22
C ALA A 235 -4.75 -5.24 -24.38
N ILE A 236 -5.72 -5.36 -23.49
CA ILE A 236 -6.85 -6.29 -23.57
C ILE A 236 -8.14 -5.47 -23.63
N LEU A 237 -8.97 -5.72 -24.63
CA LEU A 237 -10.21 -5.01 -24.86
C LEU A 237 -11.39 -5.95 -24.59
N GLU A 238 -12.37 -5.47 -23.85
CA GLU A 238 -13.60 -6.19 -23.53
C GLU A 238 -14.81 -5.29 -23.83
N TYR A 239 -15.74 -5.80 -24.63
CA TYR A 239 -16.86 -5.05 -25.15
C TYR A 239 -18.17 -5.51 -24.54
N LYS A 240 -19.10 -4.58 -24.39
CA LYS A 240 -20.52 -4.84 -24.16
C LYS A 240 -21.33 -3.99 -25.14
N ASN A 241 -22.44 -4.54 -25.61
CA ASN A 241 -23.23 -3.81 -26.61
C ASN A 241 -23.71 -2.44 -26.10
N GLU A 242 -24.18 -2.37 -24.86
CA GLU A 242 -24.52 -1.14 -24.13
C GLU A 242 -24.32 -1.35 -22.61
N ILE A 243 -24.36 -0.26 -21.83
CA ILE A 243 -24.43 -0.37 -20.38
C ILE A 243 -25.72 -1.10 -19.98
N GLY A 244 -25.58 -2.21 -19.25
CA GLY A 244 -26.69 -2.99 -18.73
C GLY A 244 -27.29 -4.02 -19.68
N THR A 245 -26.83 -4.13 -20.93
CA THR A 245 -27.31 -5.18 -21.86
C THR A 245 -26.54 -6.49 -21.74
N GLY A 246 -25.31 -6.43 -21.22
CA GLY A 246 -24.56 -7.62 -20.84
C GLY A 246 -24.81 -8.01 -19.38
N SER A 247 -24.60 -9.29 -19.06
CA SER A 247 -24.71 -9.77 -17.68
C SER A 247 -23.52 -9.38 -16.79
N ASN A 248 -22.47 -8.80 -17.38
CA ASN A 248 -21.18 -8.55 -16.74
C ASN A 248 -20.67 -7.13 -17.02
N ASP A 249 -19.84 -6.65 -16.12
CA ASP A 249 -19.11 -5.40 -16.26
C ASP A 249 -17.83 -5.62 -17.10
N PRO A 250 -17.59 -4.85 -18.17
CA PRO A 250 -16.45 -5.06 -19.06
C PRO A 250 -15.10 -4.82 -18.37
N THR A 251 -15.05 -4.00 -17.32
CA THR A 251 -13.80 -3.75 -16.56
C THR A 251 -13.46 -4.94 -15.66
N ILE A 252 -14.46 -5.56 -15.03
CA ILE A 252 -14.27 -6.78 -14.24
C ILE A 252 -13.88 -7.94 -15.15
N GLN A 253 -14.61 -8.12 -16.25
CA GLN A 253 -14.34 -9.20 -17.19
C GLN A 253 -12.96 -9.03 -17.84
N GLY A 254 -12.61 -7.84 -18.32
CA GLY A 254 -11.28 -7.54 -18.86
C GLY A 254 -10.14 -7.78 -17.84
N SER A 255 -10.36 -7.46 -16.56
CA SER A 255 -9.38 -7.73 -15.49
C SER A 255 -9.15 -9.23 -15.25
N VAL A 256 -10.22 -10.02 -15.31
CA VAL A 256 -10.15 -11.48 -15.22
C VAL A 256 -9.47 -12.08 -16.45
N VAL A 257 -9.77 -11.54 -17.63
CA VAL A 257 -9.12 -11.94 -18.88
C VAL A 257 -7.63 -11.66 -18.82
N TYR A 258 -7.22 -10.46 -18.38
CA TYR A 258 -5.82 -10.11 -18.14
C TYR A 258 -5.15 -11.11 -17.19
N ALA A 259 -5.80 -11.43 -16.07
CA ALA A 259 -5.31 -12.41 -15.12
C ALA A 259 -5.05 -13.77 -15.80
N ARG A 260 -6.04 -14.27 -16.54
CA ARG A 260 -5.94 -15.58 -17.22
C ARG A 260 -4.91 -15.61 -18.33
N TYR A 261 -4.86 -14.56 -19.15
CA TYR A 261 -3.90 -14.43 -20.25
C TYR A 261 -2.50 -14.57 -19.69
N TRP A 262 -2.14 -13.71 -18.74
CA TRP A 262 -0.80 -13.75 -18.18
C TRP A 262 -0.53 -15.03 -17.40
N SER A 263 -1.52 -15.70 -16.80
CA SER A 263 -1.33 -17.00 -16.14
C SER A 263 -1.03 -18.19 -17.09
N GLN A 264 -1.26 -18.08 -18.41
CA GLN A 264 -0.99 -19.20 -19.32
C GLN A 264 0.50 -19.56 -19.40
N ASN A 265 0.83 -20.85 -19.50
CA ASN A 265 2.23 -21.32 -19.58
C ASN A 265 3.02 -20.69 -20.74
N GLN A 266 2.34 -20.37 -21.86
CA GLN A 266 2.99 -19.75 -23.01
C GLN A 266 3.56 -18.34 -22.75
N HIS A 267 3.22 -17.69 -21.63
CA HIS A 267 3.77 -16.38 -21.22
C HIS A 267 4.71 -16.45 -20.02
N GLU A 268 5.09 -17.67 -19.58
CA GLU A 268 5.88 -17.88 -18.36
C GLU A 268 7.22 -17.12 -18.39
N ARG A 269 7.91 -17.12 -19.53
CA ARG A 269 9.23 -16.47 -19.63
C ARG A 269 9.12 -14.96 -19.45
N ILE A 270 8.06 -14.32 -19.97
CA ILE A 270 7.80 -12.90 -19.72
C ILE A 270 7.44 -12.66 -18.25
N ARG A 271 6.53 -13.49 -17.69
CA ARG A 271 6.09 -13.39 -16.27
C ARG A 271 7.23 -13.49 -15.26
N ARG A 272 8.30 -14.22 -15.58
CA ARG A 272 9.48 -14.36 -14.72
C ARG A 272 10.40 -13.13 -14.74
N ARG A 273 10.19 -12.20 -15.68
CA ARG A 273 11.11 -11.06 -15.91
C ARG A 273 10.50 -9.70 -15.61
N CYS A 274 9.18 -9.59 -15.65
CA CYS A 274 8.48 -8.33 -15.42
C CYS A 274 7.13 -8.54 -14.75
N CYS A 275 6.52 -7.43 -14.30
CA CYS A 275 5.17 -7.38 -13.75
C CYS A 275 4.07 -7.44 -14.83
N CYS A 276 4.42 -7.77 -16.08
CA CYS A 276 3.48 -7.89 -17.20
C CYS A 276 2.55 -6.68 -17.39
N PRO A 277 3.07 -5.44 -17.43
CA PRO A 277 2.24 -4.25 -17.50
C PRO A 277 1.41 -4.20 -18.78
N SER A 278 0.09 -4.19 -18.66
CA SER A 278 -0.84 -4.05 -19.78
C SER A 278 -1.91 -3.00 -19.48
N PHE A 279 -2.49 -2.44 -20.54
CA PHE A 279 -3.76 -1.73 -20.42
C PHE A 279 -4.93 -2.74 -20.48
N VAL A 280 -5.99 -2.46 -19.74
CA VAL A 280 -7.29 -3.13 -19.90
C VAL A 280 -8.29 -2.06 -20.30
N ILE A 281 -9.05 -2.28 -21.38
CA ILE A 281 -9.98 -1.31 -21.93
C ILE A 281 -11.37 -1.92 -21.91
N GLY A 282 -12.23 -1.38 -21.04
CA GLY A 282 -13.63 -1.78 -20.94
C GLY A 282 -14.50 -0.84 -21.77
N ILE A 283 -15.29 -1.41 -22.69
CA ILE A 283 -16.17 -0.64 -23.59
C ILE A 283 -17.60 -1.16 -23.40
N ALA A 284 -18.56 -0.26 -23.20
CA ALA A 284 -19.98 -0.58 -23.17
C ALA A 284 -20.74 0.48 -23.96
N GLY A 285 -21.23 0.13 -25.16
CA GLY A 285 -21.82 1.13 -26.04
C GLY A 285 -20.80 2.22 -26.42
N PRO A 286 -21.15 3.52 -26.28
CA PRO A 286 -20.22 4.61 -26.50
C PRO A 286 -19.34 4.93 -25.28
N TRP A 287 -19.37 4.14 -24.21
CA TRP A 287 -18.63 4.41 -22.97
C TRP A 287 -17.34 3.60 -22.93
N MET A 288 -16.21 4.24 -22.67
CA MET A 288 -14.89 3.60 -22.63
C MET A 288 -14.13 3.97 -21.37
N CYS A 289 -13.60 2.96 -20.67
CA CYS A 289 -12.76 3.10 -19.49
C CYS A 289 -11.39 2.45 -19.75
N VAL A 290 -10.30 3.15 -19.42
CA VAL A 290 -8.93 2.64 -19.53
C VAL A 290 -8.42 2.33 -18.12
N LEU A 291 -7.94 1.11 -17.93
CA LEU A 291 -7.31 0.64 -16.71
C LEU A 291 -5.85 0.26 -16.96
N GLY A 292 -5.00 0.41 -15.95
CA GLY A 292 -3.66 -0.18 -15.92
C GLY A 292 -3.69 -1.48 -15.12
N ALA A 293 -2.94 -2.48 -15.55
CA ALA A 293 -2.87 -3.77 -14.87
C ALA A 293 -1.42 -4.26 -14.75
N VAL A 294 -1.09 -4.83 -13.58
CA VAL A 294 0.19 -5.50 -13.31
C VAL A 294 -0.02 -6.81 -12.57
N TYR A 295 0.82 -7.79 -12.89
CA TYR A 295 0.84 -9.14 -12.33
C TYR A 295 1.96 -9.24 -11.30
N LEU A 296 1.61 -9.30 -10.02
CA LEU A 296 2.57 -9.28 -8.92
C LEU A 296 2.74 -10.68 -8.31
N ARG A 297 3.34 -10.75 -7.12
CA ARG A 297 3.76 -12.00 -6.47
C ARG A 297 2.56 -12.89 -6.12
N ASP A 298 1.60 -12.31 -5.42
CA ASP A 298 0.45 -12.98 -4.80
C ASP A 298 -0.87 -12.27 -5.14
N MET A 299 -0.81 -11.23 -5.96
CA MET A 299 -1.95 -10.44 -6.39
C MET A 299 -1.82 -9.95 -7.83
N ILE A 300 -2.98 -9.60 -8.39
CA ILE A 300 -3.13 -8.93 -9.67
C ILE A 300 -3.72 -7.57 -9.38
N LEU A 301 -2.96 -6.53 -9.66
CA LEU A 301 -3.34 -5.16 -9.35
C LEU A 301 -3.87 -4.50 -10.63
N VAL A 302 -5.10 -4.00 -10.56
CA VAL A 302 -5.76 -3.32 -11.68
C VAL A 302 -6.40 -2.03 -11.19
N GLU A 303 -6.14 -0.93 -11.87
CA GLU A 303 -6.62 0.39 -11.45
C GLU A 303 -7.19 1.16 -12.64
N PRO A 304 -8.40 1.72 -12.53
CA PRO A 304 -8.92 2.66 -13.50
C PRO A 304 -8.01 3.89 -13.60
N LEU A 305 -7.53 4.19 -14.80
CA LEU A 305 -6.74 5.40 -15.12
C LEU A 305 -7.62 6.51 -15.70
N THR A 306 -8.85 6.16 -16.12
CA THR A 306 -9.88 7.11 -16.54
C THR A 306 -11.23 6.70 -15.96
N ASP A 307 -12.16 7.66 -15.88
CA ASP A 307 -13.58 7.33 -15.80
C ASP A 307 -14.09 6.65 -17.09
N PHE A 308 -15.36 6.22 -17.09
CA PHE A 308 -16.06 5.87 -18.32
C PHE A 308 -16.33 7.12 -19.16
N LEU A 309 -15.47 7.36 -20.14
CA LEU A 309 -15.56 8.47 -21.07
C LEU A 309 -16.60 8.17 -22.16
N CYS A 310 -17.50 9.13 -22.38
CA CYS A 310 -18.46 9.08 -23.46
C CYS A 310 -17.81 9.45 -24.80
N LEU A 311 -17.68 8.48 -25.70
CA LEU A 311 -17.18 8.59 -27.07
C LEU A 311 -18.29 9.00 -28.06
N THR A 312 -19.03 10.04 -27.72
CA THR A 312 -20.09 10.57 -28.59
C THR A 312 -19.72 11.94 -29.12
N TYR A 313 -20.17 12.24 -30.33
CA TYR A 313 -20.13 13.59 -30.88
C TYR A 313 -21.54 14.16 -31.01
N ARG A 314 -21.68 15.43 -30.62
CA ARG A 314 -22.84 16.29 -30.94
C ARG A 314 -22.32 17.40 -31.84
N SER A 315 -23.04 17.70 -32.93
CA SER A 315 -22.60 18.69 -33.94
C SER A 315 -22.05 19.97 -33.30
N ARG A 316 -20.87 20.41 -33.76
CA ARG A 316 -20.11 21.60 -33.31
C ARG A 316 -19.42 21.49 -31.94
N ASN A 317 -19.29 20.29 -31.35
CA ASN A 317 -18.51 20.09 -30.12
C ASN A 317 -17.08 19.62 -30.38
N ASP A 318 -16.23 20.54 -30.82
CA ASP A 318 -14.81 20.32 -31.07
C ASP A 318 -14.04 19.90 -29.79
N LYS A 319 -14.49 20.36 -28.61
CA LYS A 319 -13.88 19.97 -27.32
C LYS A 319 -13.99 18.47 -27.07
N ARG A 320 -15.13 17.86 -27.40
CA ARG A 320 -15.34 16.42 -27.21
C ARG A 320 -14.48 15.60 -28.18
N ILE A 321 -14.39 16.03 -29.43
CA ILE A 321 -13.50 15.39 -30.43
C ILE A 321 -12.05 15.48 -29.93
N ARG A 322 -11.60 16.64 -29.47
CA ARG A 322 -10.24 16.81 -28.93
C ARG A 322 -9.99 15.95 -27.68
N LEU A 323 -10.96 15.80 -26.79
CA LEU A 323 -10.84 14.91 -25.63
C LEU A 323 -10.64 13.45 -26.06
N VAL A 324 -11.44 12.97 -27.02
CA VAL A 324 -11.32 11.60 -27.55
C VAL A 324 -10.00 11.44 -28.31
N ALA A 325 -9.62 12.39 -29.15
CA ALA A 325 -8.33 12.38 -29.85
C ALA A 325 -7.16 12.33 -28.87
N ARG A 326 -7.23 13.08 -27.76
CA ARG A 326 -6.22 13.09 -26.70
C ARG A 326 -6.15 11.74 -25.96
N LEU A 327 -7.30 11.12 -25.66
CA LEU A 327 -7.35 9.77 -25.11
C LEU A 327 -6.65 8.76 -26.03
N LEU A 328 -6.97 8.79 -27.32
CA LEU A 328 -6.41 7.89 -28.33
C LEU A 328 -4.91 8.14 -28.54
N GLU A 329 -4.47 9.40 -28.59
CA GLU A 329 -3.05 9.76 -28.68
C GLU A 329 -2.28 9.31 -27.43
N ALA A 330 -2.82 9.50 -26.23
CA ALA A 330 -2.20 9.04 -24.98
C ALA A 330 -2.08 7.51 -24.95
N LEU A 331 -3.12 6.77 -25.36
CA LEU A 331 -3.08 5.32 -25.50
C LEU A 331 -2.04 4.87 -26.53
N LYS A 332 -2.02 5.49 -27.72
CA LYS A 332 -1.05 5.17 -28.77
C LYS A 332 0.39 5.29 -28.25
N ARG A 333 0.70 6.40 -27.56
CA ARG A 333 2.01 6.60 -26.92
C ARG A 333 2.29 5.56 -25.84
N GLY A 334 1.29 5.21 -25.03
CA GLY A 334 1.39 4.15 -24.03
C GLY A 334 1.72 2.79 -24.65
N PHE A 335 1.06 2.43 -25.74
CA PHE A 335 1.32 1.18 -26.48
C PHE A 335 2.71 1.19 -27.11
N ASP A 336 3.15 2.32 -27.69
CA ASP A 336 4.50 2.45 -28.25
C ASP A 336 5.57 2.31 -27.14
N THR A 337 5.34 2.90 -25.95
CA THR A 337 6.20 2.72 -24.77
C THR A 337 6.25 1.25 -24.31
N LEU A 338 5.10 0.58 -24.18
CA LEU A 338 5.07 -0.84 -23.79
C LEU A 338 5.71 -1.73 -24.85
N ARG A 339 5.53 -1.43 -26.14
CA ARG A 339 6.17 -2.16 -27.23
C ARG A 339 7.69 -2.07 -27.13
N ALA A 340 8.23 -0.87 -26.92
CA ALA A 340 9.66 -0.66 -26.67
C ALA A 340 10.13 -1.40 -25.40
N TYR A 341 9.34 -1.37 -24.33
CA TYR A 341 9.63 -2.06 -23.08
C TYR A 341 9.75 -3.58 -23.29
N TYR A 342 8.74 -4.23 -23.85
CA TYR A 342 8.75 -5.69 -24.07
C TYR A 342 9.85 -6.12 -25.05
N ASN A 343 10.16 -5.30 -26.06
CA ASN A 343 11.32 -5.54 -26.94
C ASN A 343 12.66 -5.48 -26.19
N SER A 344 12.74 -4.69 -25.12
CA SER A 344 13.94 -4.57 -24.29
C SER A 344 14.08 -5.68 -23.23
N VAL A 345 13.02 -6.48 -22.99
CA VAL A 345 13.07 -7.59 -22.03
C VAL A 345 14.02 -8.66 -22.58
N LYS A 346 15.16 -8.81 -21.89
CA LYS A 346 16.23 -9.73 -22.26
C LYS A 346 15.87 -11.17 -21.88
N ASP A 347 16.60 -12.13 -22.44
CA ASP A 347 16.61 -13.52 -22.00
C ASP A 347 17.85 -13.79 -21.14
N ILE A 348 17.69 -13.75 -19.82
CA ILE A 348 18.71 -14.00 -18.80
C ILE A 348 18.29 -15.21 -17.95
N SER A 349 19.24 -16.03 -17.49
CA SER A 349 18.89 -17.27 -16.78
C SER A 349 18.19 -17.06 -15.44
N GLU A 350 18.30 -15.88 -14.83
CA GLU A 350 17.80 -15.57 -13.50
C GLU A 350 16.46 -14.82 -13.53
N ASP A 351 15.62 -15.12 -12.55
CA ASP A 351 14.35 -14.44 -12.35
C ASP A 351 14.57 -13.05 -11.78
N ASN A 352 13.75 -12.10 -12.24
CA ASN A 352 13.86 -10.72 -11.78
C ASN A 352 12.92 -10.51 -10.59
N GLU A 353 13.40 -10.73 -9.36
CA GLU A 353 12.59 -10.54 -8.14
C GLU A 353 12.15 -9.09 -7.92
N ALA A 354 12.86 -8.11 -8.50
CA ALA A 354 12.45 -6.71 -8.46
C ALA A 354 11.15 -6.44 -9.22
N ARG A 355 10.68 -7.39 -10.07
CA ARG A 355 9.42 -7.26 -10.83
C ARG A 355 8.19 -7.09 -9.94
N PHE A 356 8.26 -7.49 -8.67
CA PHE A 356 7.14 -7.41 -7.74
C PHE A 356 7.06 -6.10 -6.95
N PHE A 357 7.97 -5.17 -7.20
CA PHE A 357 8.10 -3.92 -6.47
C PHE A 357 7.97 -2.72 -7.41
N PRO A 358 7.82 -1.49 -6.86
CA PRO A 358 7.82 -0.28 -7.68
C PRO A 358 9.07 -0.17 -8.56
N TYR A 359 8.93 0.38 -9.77
CA TYR A 359 9.99 0.35 -10.78
C TYR A 359 11.23 1.19 -10.43
N LEU A 360 11.08 2.18 -9.55
CA LEU A 360 12.20 3.00 -9.10
C LEU A 360 13.01 2.27 -8.03
N GLN A 361 14.28 2.05 -8.33
CA GLN A 361 15.26 1.35 -7.48
C GLN A 361 16.46 2.25 -7.16
N TYR A 362 16.23 3.57 -7.17
CA TYR A 362 17.25 4.56 -6.89
C TYR A 362 16.62 5.88 -6.43
N PHE A 363 17.45 6.73 -5.83
CA PHE A 363 17.11 8.12 -5.51
C PHE A 363 18.32 9.04 -5.70
N GLY A 364 18.09 10.34 -5.81
CA GLY A 364 19.16 11.34 -5.96
C GLY A 364 19.02 12.21 -7.22
N HIS A 365 20.02 13.06 -7.46
CA HIS A 365 19.99 14.05 -8.54
C HIS A 365 21.16 13.85 -9.51
N LYS A 366 20.85 13.77 -10.81
CA LYS A 366 21.83 13.71 -11.91
C LYS A 366 22.86 12.57 -11.72
N HIS A 367 24.07 12.92 -11.26
CA HIS A 367 25.22 12.03 -11.12
C HIS A 367 25.43 11.48 -9.70
N ASN A 368 24.74 12.05 -8.70
CA ASN A 368 24.77 11.56 -7.32
C ASN A 368 23.50 10.74 -7.06
N VAL A 369 23.51 9.50 -7.54
CA VAL A 369 22.39 8.57 -7.42
C VAL A 369 22.80 7.44 -6.50
N THR A 370 21.95 7.15 -5.51
CA THR A 370 22.05 5.98 -4.64
C THR A 370 21.07 4.95 -5.13
N ARG A 371 21.56 3.75 -5.46
CA ARG A 371 20.72 2.60 -5.82
C ARG A 371 20.36 1.79 -4.58
N PHE A 372 19.21 1.14 -4.65
CA PHE A 372 18.72 0.27 -3.60
C PHE A 372 17.89 -0.88 -4.19
N ARG A 373 17.74 -1.95 -3.41
CA ARG A 373 16.80 -3.05 -3.66
C ARG A 373 15.70 -3.03 -2.63
N TYR A 374 14.48 -3.38 -3.03
CA TYR A 374 13.38 -3.57 -2.09
C TYR A 374 13.60 -4.83 -1.26
N ILE A 375 13.29 -4.74 0.04
CA ILE A 375 13.32 -5.88 0.95
C ILE A 375 11.89 -6.37 1.18
N ASP A 376 11.05 -5.51 1.76
CA ASP A 376 9.67 -5.83 2.10
C ASP A 376 8.83 -4.57 2.30
N LEU A 377 7.51 -4.74 2.33
CA LEU A 377 6.58 -3.71 2.78
C LEU A 377 6.80 -3.42 4.27
N LEU A 378 6.78 -2.13 4.64
CA LEU A 378 6.87 -1.72 6.04
C LEU A 378 5.56 -1.98 6.80
N THR A 379 4.44 -2.05 6.08
CA THR A 379 3.10 -2.24 6.62
C THR A 379 2.34 -3.30 5.83
N LYS A 380 1.44 -4.02 6.51
CA LYS A 380 0.51 -4.96 5.87
C LYS A 380 -0.62 -4.25 5.12
N ASP A 381 -0.80 -2.95 5.38
CA ASP A 381 -1.76 -2.12 4.68
C ASP A 381 -1.25 -1.75 3.28
N LEU A 382 -1.74 -2.47 2.28
CA LEU A 382 -1.37 -2.30 0.87
C LEU A 382 -1.77 -0.93 0.31
N THR A 383 -2.64 -0.17 0.99
CA THR A 383 -2.99 1.21 0.60
C THR A 383 -1.93 2.23 1.00
N ARG A 384 -0.97 1.83 1.85
CA ARG A 384 0.15 2.67 2.30
C ARG A 384 1.44 2.21 1.63
N PRO A 385 1.82 2.82 0.49
CA PRO A 385 2.99 2.44 -0.30
C PRO A 385 4.31 2.84 0.40
N VAL A 386 4.70 2.06 1.41
CA VAL A 386 5.93 2.24 2.21
C VAL A 386 6.71 0.93 2.28
N TRP A 387 7.99 0.98 1.91
CA TRP A 387 8.88 -0.18 1.88
C TRP A 387 10.16 0.06 2.66
N ILE A 388 10.71 -1.03 3.19
CA ILE A 388 12.11 -1.10 3.60
C ILE A 388 12.94 -1.46 2.37
N VAL A 389 14.02 -0.72 2.16
CA VAL A 389 14.98 -0.95 1.08
C VAL A 389 16.39 -1.09 1.65
N GLU A 390 17.27 -1.74 0.89
CA GLU A 390 18.69 -1.85 1.22
C GLU A 390 19.51 -1.21 0.09
N THR A 391 20.42 -0.31 0.43
CA THR A 391 21.36 0.27 -0.55
C THR A 391 22.43 -0.73 -0.97
N GLU A 392 23.17 -0.42 -2.03
CA GLU A 392 24.34 -1.22 -2.44
C GLU A 392 25.41 -1.36 -1.34
N ASN A 393 25.44 -0.43 -0.38
CA ASN A 393 26.36 -0.46 0.77
C ASN A 393 25.81 -1.23 1.99
N GLY A 394 24.63 -1.85 1.87
CA GLY A 394 24.00 -2.59 2.97
C GLY A 394 23.25 -1.72 3.99
N GLU A 395 23.08 -0.42 3.71
CA GLU A 395 22.30 0.48 4.57
C GLU A 395 20.80 0.27 4.35
N LYS A 396 20.04 0.09 5.43
CA LYS A 396 18.57 0.02 5.36
C LYS A 396 17.98 1.42 5.36
N LEU A 397 17.02 1.66 4.48
CA LEU A 397 16.28 2.92 4.35
C LEU A 397 14.77 2.64 4.24
N VAL A 398 13.96 3.69 4.40
CA VAL A 398 12.53 3.65 4.13
C VAL A 398 12.22 4.46 2.87
N VAL A 399 11.49 3.85 1.93
CA VAL A 399 10.98 4.51 0.72
C VAL A 399 9.47 4.55 0.78
N LYS A 400 8.90 5.75 0.66
CA LYS A 400 7.47 6.03 0.68
C LYS A 400 7.05 6.75 -0.60
N TYR A 401 5.91 6.40 -1.17
CA TYR A 401 5.35 7.09 -2.34
C TYR A 401 4.05 7.82 -2.01
N VAL A 402 4.02 9.13 -2.20
CA VAL A 402 2.91 9.98 -1.71
C VAL A 402 2.60 11.12 -2.66
N GLU A 403 1.33 11.52 -2.77
CA GLU A 403 0.93 12.65 -3.60
C GLU A 403 1.29 14.01 -2.98
N LYS A 404 1.22 14.09 -1.65
CA LYS A 404 1.49 15.28 -0.84
C LYS A 404 2.45 14.92 0.29
N TYR A 405 3.40 15.81 0.54
CA TYR A 405 4.39 15.62 1.59
C TYR A 405 4.98 16.95 2.03
N HIS A 406 4.99 17.21 3.34
CA HIS A 406 5.52 18.47 3.88
C HIS A 406 6.99 18.34 4.30
N GLU A 407 7.89 18.44 3.31
CA GLU A 407 9.34 18.26 3.51
C GLU A 407 9.94 19.20 4.56
N ASN A 408 9.51 20.46 4.60
CA ASN A 408 10.09 21.45 5.52
C ASN A 408 9.72 21.15 6.97
N ALA A 409 8.53 20.59 7.22
CA ALA A 409 8.12 20.15 8.55
C ALA A 409 8.99 18.96 8.99
N HIS A 410 9.10 17.95 8.12
CA HIS A 410 9.93 16.79 8.39
C HIS A 410 11.38 17.19 8.67
N LYS A 411 12.00 18.01 7.80
CA LYS A 411 13.38 18.50 8.00
C LYS A 411 13.54 19.29 9.31
N SER A 412 12.53 20.08 9.71
CA SER A 412 12.56 20.82 10.97
C SER A 412 12.56 19.88 12.17
N CYS A 413 11.69 18.86 12.18
CA CYS A 413 11.65 17.85 13.25
C CYS A 413 12.91 16.98 13.29
N ALA A 414 13.42 16.58 12.12
CA ALA A 414 14.61 15.75 12.01
C ALA A 414 15.88 16.47 12.49
N LYS A 415 15.96 17.80 12.30
CA LYS A 415 17.08 18.61 12.80
C LYS A 415 17.20 18.59 14.33
N GLU A 416 16.06 18.45 15.02
CA GLU A 416 16.00 18.32 16.48
C GLU A 416 16.21 16.87 16.95
N GLY A 417 16.40 15.91 16.04
CA GLY A 417 16.47 14.48 16.37
C GLY A 417 15.11 13.86 16.71
N LEU A 418 14.01 14.51 16.33
CA LEU A 418 12.63 14.14 16.70
C LEU A 418 11.80 13.60 15.52
N ALA A 419 12.47 13.31 14.41
CA ALA A 419 11.96 12.55 13.27
C ALA A 419 13.15 11.86 12.59
N PRO A 420 12.93 10.76 11.83
CA PRO A 420 13.98 10.15 11.02
C PRO A 420 14.62 11.17 10.08
N LYS A 421 15.89 10.98 9.70
CA LYS A 421 16.52 11.89 8.74
C LYS A 421 15.86 11.75 7.36
N LEU A 422 15.32 12.85 6.83
CA LEU A 422 14.86 12.91 5.44
C LEU A 422 16.07 12.99 4.49
N LEU A 423 16.24 11.97 3.64
CA LEU A 423 17.37 11.85 2.72
C LEU A 423 17.05 12.41 1.34
N TYR A 424 15.83 12.20 0.85
CA TYR A 424 15.41 12.64 -0.47
C TYR A 424 13.90 12.81 -0.56
N ALA A 425 13.46 13.77 -1.36
CA ALA A 425 12.07 13.94 -1.78
C ALA A 425 12.07 14.35 -3.25
N SER A 426 11.53 13.52 -4.14
CA SER A 426 11.51 13.78 -5.57
C SER A 426 10.52 14.88 -5.94
N PRO A 427 10.65 15.52 -7.12
CA PRO A 427 9.52 16.16 -7.79
C PRO A 427 8.36 15.16 -8.00
N ARG A 428 7.19 15.67 -8.35
CA ARG A 428 6.07 14.81 -8.78
C ARG A 428 6.46 14.02 -10.02
N MET A 429 6.29 12.72 -9.96
CA MET A 429 6.43 11.79 -11.06
C MET A 429 5.19 11.87 -11.96
N PRO A 430 5.27 11.40 -13.22
CA PRO A 430 4.08 11.10 -14.00
C PRO A 430 3.12 10.21 -13.19
N GLY A 431 1.84 10.58 -13.12
CA GLY A 431 0.87 9.94 -12.22
C GLY A 431 0.80 10.53 -10.79
N GLY A 432 1.39 11.71 -10.56
CA GLY A 432 1.09 12.58 -9.40
C GLY A 432 1.86 12.29 -8.11
N HIS A 433 2.43 11.09 -7.97
CA HIS A 433 3.14 10.65 -6.76
C HIS A 433 4.56 11.21 -6.67
N ARG A 434 5.10 11.28 -5.46
CA ARG A 434 6.49 11.64 -5.13
C ARG A 434 7.15 10.49 -4.41
N GLN A 435 8.44 10.26 -4.68
CA GLN A 435 9.26 9.36 -3.88
C GLN A 435 9.86 10.14 -2.70
N VAL A 436 9.67 9.65 -1.49
CA VAL A 436 10.26 10.16 -0.26
C VAL A 436 11.14 9.07 0.33
N VAL A 437 12.41 9.38 0.56
CA VAL A 437 13.40 8.45 1.13
C VAL A 437 13.90 9.02 2.44
N MET A 438 13.82 8.21 3.49
CA MET A 438 14.25 8.59 4.84
C MET A 438 15.03 7.45 5.49
N GLU A 439 15.73 7.80 6.56
CA GLU A 439 16.44 6.84 7.43
C GLU A 439 15.49 5.75 7.94
N TYR A 440 15.98 4.51 7.96
CA TYR A 440 15.32 3.43 8.69
C TYR A 440 15.71 3.51 10.16
N VAL A 441 14.73 3.71 11.02
CA VAL A 441 14.91 3.71 12.47
C VAL A 441 14.39 2.38 13.01
N ASP A 442 15.25 1.63 13.71
CA ASP A 442 14.87 0.38 14.40
C ASP A 442 14.05 0.70 15.66
N ALA A 443 12.78 1.02 15.45
CA ALA A 443 11.84 1.46 16.48
C ALA A 443 10.51 0.69 16.40
N ILE A 444 9.71 0.83 17.45
CA ILE A 444 8.34 0.31 17.49
C ILE A 444 7.37 1.50 17.49
N THR A 445 6.22 1.36 16.85
CA THR A 445 5.20 2.41 16.92
C THR A 445 4.64 2.48 18.33
N LEU A 446 4.25 3.68 18.79
CA LEU A 446 3.59 3.81 20.07
C LEU A 446 2.29 2.98 20.11
N HIS A 447 1.60 2.84 18.98
CA HIS A 447 0.40 2.01 18.89
C HIS A 447 0.64 0.57 19.35
N ASP A 448 1.76 -0.03 18.93
CA ASP A 448 2.08 -1.42 19.26
C ASP A 448 2.59 -1.58 20.71
N THR A 449 3.16 -0.53 21.32
CA THR A 449 3.76 -0.57 22.67
C THR A 449 3.02 0.25 23.72
N ILE A 450 1.79 0.69 23.43
CA ILE A 450 1.13 1.73 24.24
C ILE A 450 0.95 1.30 25.69
N SER A 451 0.61 0.04 25.93
CA SER A 451 0.44 -0.52 27.28
C SER A 451 1.75 -0.50 28.06
N ASP A 452 2.85 -0.96 27.43
CA ASP A 452 4.16 -1.05 28.07
C ASP A 452 4.71 0.34 28.41
N ILE A 453 4.52 1.31 27.51
CA ILE A 453 4.91 2.71 27.74
C ILE A 453 4.08 3.35 28.82
N ARG A 454 2.75 3.14 28.81
CA ARG A 454 1.85 3.71 29.83
C ARG A 454 2.18 3.21 31.24
N ASP A 455 2.61 1.96 31.37
CA ASP A 455 2.96 1.37 32.67
C ASP A 455 4.34 1.84 33.17
N ASN A 456 5.17 2.42 32.29
CA ASN A 456 6.41 3.11 32.63
C ASN A 456 6.23 4.63 32.60
N ARG A 457 5.92 5.22 33.75
CA ARG A 457 5.64 6.66 33.88
C ARG A 457 6.73 7.56 33.29
N ASP A 458 8.01 7.25 33.56
CA ASP A 458 9.13 8.06 33.07
C ASP A 458 9.22 8.00 31.53
N ALA A 459 8.95 6.82 30.94
CA ALA A 459 8.88 6.65 29.50
C ALA A 459 7.69 7.39 28.86
N ALA A 460 6.50 7.27 29.46
CA ALA A 460 5.28 7.96 29.02
C ALA A 460 5.45 9.48 29.04
N GLU A 461 6.00 10.03 30.14
CA GLU A 461 6.27 11.47 30.27
C GLU A 461 7.31 11.94 29.25
N SER A 462 8.38 11.17 29.01
CA SER A 462 9.42 11.50 28.03
C SER A 462 8.90 11.50 26.59
N VAL A 463 8.20 10.44 26.17
CA VAL A 463 7.60 10.34 24.83
C VAL A 463 6.59 11.46 24.60
N TYR A 464 5.73 11.74 25.59
CA TYR A 464 4.78 12.85 25.50
C TYR A 464 5.48 14.20 25.41
N TYR A 465 6.53 14.42 26.22
CA TYR A 465 7.30 15.66 26.19
C TYR A 465 7.90 15.93 24.81
N ASP A 466 8.53 14.93 24.21
CA ASP A 466 9.12 15.02 22.88
C ASP A 466 8.06 15.39 21.83
N VAL A 467 6.93 14.67 21.82
CA VAL A 467 5.82 14.94 20.88
C VAL A 467 5.23 16.34 21.10
N ASN A 468 4.99 16.74 22.35
CA ASN A 468 4.50 18.07 22.68
C ASN A 468 5.49 19.17 22.27
N TYR A 469 6.80 18.93 22.42
CA TYR A 469 7.84 19.85 21.96
C TYR A 469 7.80 20.02 20.45
N ILE A 470 7.71 18.92 19.68
CA ILE A 470 7.61 18.98 18.22
C ILE A 470 6.44 19.87 17.80
N ILE A 471 5.25 19.61 18.32
CA ILE A 471 4.04 20.34 17.95
C ILE A 471 4.15 21.82 18.36
N THR A 472 4.45 22.10 19.64
CA THR A 472 4.34 23.45 20.20
C THR A 472 5.56 24.35 19.96
N LYS A 473 6.74 23.76 19.74
CA LYS A 473 8.02 24.49 19.60
C LYS A 473 8.65 24.37 18.22
N VAL A 474 8.39 23.30 17.48
CA VAL A 474 8.96 23.13 16.13
C VAL A 474 7.96 23.52 15.04
N LEU A 475 6.74 22.96 15.07
CA LEU A 475 5.77 23.13 13.99
C LEU A 475 4.91 24.39 14.13
N HIS A 476 4.23 24.56 15.27
CA HIS A 476 3.28 25.66 15.46
C HIS A 476 3.92 27.05 15.30
N PRO A 477 5.15 27.34 15.76
CA PRO A 477 5.79 28.64 15.53
C PRO A 477 5.98 28.99 14.04
N GLN A 478 5.98 27.99 13.16
CA GLN A 478 6.08 28.15 11.71
C GLN A 478 4.70 28.17 11.01
N GLU A 479 3.60 28.30 11.77
CA GLU A 479 2.21 28.15 11.30
C GLU A 479 1.90 26.79 10.65
N LEU A 480 2.66 25.76 11.01
CA LEU A 480 2.44 24.39 10.54
C LEU A 480 1.58 23.61 11.53
N VAL A 481 0.71 22.76 10.98
CA VAL A 481 -0.16 21.83 11.71
C VAL A 481 0.22 20.43 11.26
N PHE A 482 0.45 19.50 12.19
CA PHE A 482 0.82 18.12 11.87
C PHE A 482 -0.38 17.34 11.31
N ALA A 483 -1.58 17.61 11.83
CA ALA A 483 -2.88 17.17 11.37
C ALA A 483 -3.19 15.67 11.55
N ASP A 484 -2.19 14.79 11.56
CA ASP A 484 -2.37 13.34 11.74
C ASP A 484 -1.71 12.80 13.02
N LEU A 485 -1.80 13.55 14.11
CA LEU A 485 -1.15 13.18 15.38
C LEU A 485 -1.86 12.00 16.05
N ARG A 486 -1.31 10.79 15.90
CA ARG A 486 -1.86 9.54 16.45
C ARG A 486 -0.75 8.55 16.80
N SER A 487 -1.04 7.58 17.67
CA SER A 487 -0.07 6.58 18.14
C SER A 487 0.62 5.76 17.02
N PRO A 488 0.01 5.45 15.86
CA PRO A 488 0.73 4.78 14.76
C PRO A 488 1.78 5.65 14.07
N ASN A 489 1.69 6.98 14.22
CA ASN A 489 2.60 7.95 13.60
C ASN A 489 3.68 8.46 14.59
N ILE A 490 3.77 7.83 15.75
CA ILE A 490 4.81 8.08 16.77
C ILE A 490 5.67 6.83 16.86
N LEU A 491 6.97 6.95 16.61
CA LEU A 491 7.96 5.90 16.89
C LEU A 491 8.50 6.10 18.31
N VAL A 492 8.62 5.00 19.04
CA VAL A 492 9.24 4.98 20.37
C VAL A 492 10.60 4.30 20.29
N ILE A 493 11.61 5.02 20.76
CA ILE A 493 13.01 4.59 20.73
C ILE A 493 13.52 4.52 22.16
N ASN A 494 14.24 3.46 22.50
CA ASN A 494 14.98 3.36 23.74
C ASN A 494 16.49 3.49 23.45
N GLN A 495 17.09 4.59 23.89
CA GLN A 495 18.53 4.82 23.83
C GLN A 495 19.05 4.97 25.26
N ASP A 496 19.97 4.10 25.68
CA ASP A 496 20.59 4.15 27.01
C ASP A 496 19.59 4.24 28.18
N LYS A 497 18.48 3.49 28.10
CA LYS A 497 17.36 3.49 29.06
C LYS A 497 16.55 4.79 29.11
N LYS A 498 16.70 5.68 28.12
CA LYS A 498 15.85 6.84 27.91
C LYS A 498 14.94 6.61 26.71
N PHE A 499 13.66 6.87 26.92
CA PHE A 499 12.65 6.73 25.90
C PHE A 499 12.44 8.05 25.18
N HIS A 500 12.39 8.00 23.86
CA HIS A 500 12.17 9.16 23.02
C HIS A 500 11.03 8.91 22.04
N GLY A 501 10.26 9.97 21.77
CA GLY A 501 9.21 9.99 20.76
C GLY A 501 9.69 10.66 19.48
N MET A 502 9.57 9.98 18.34
CA MET A 502 9.77 10.59 17.02
C MET A 502 8.47 10.62 16.22
N LEU A 503 8.21 11.70 15.48
CA LEU A 503 7.09 11.75 14.53
C LEU A 503 7.50 11.23 13.16
N VAL A 504 6.57 10.50 12.54
CA VAL A 504 6.64 10.05 11.14
C VAL A 504 5.32 10.37 10.45
N ASP A 505 5.27 10.24 9.12
CA ASP A 505 4.07 10.51 8.30
C ASP A 505 3.63 11.98 8.24
N PHE A 506 4.41 12.79 7.50
CA PHE A 506 4.15 14.22 7.28
C PHE A 506 3.27 14.49 6.05
N ASP A 507 2.43 13.53 5.64
CA ASP A 507 1.63 13.62 4.41
C ASP A 507 0.50 14.65 4.53
N TRP A 508 -0.11 14.74 5.73
CA TRP A 508 -1.22 15.64 6.02
C TRP A 508 -0.77 16.96 6.64
N CYS A 509 0.52 17.05 6.98
CA CYS A 509 1.09 18.25 7.57
C CYS A 509 0.99 19.40 6.57
N GLY A 510 0.63 20.59 7.05
CA GLY A 510 0.43 21.75 6.19
C GLY A 510 0.32 23.06 6.94
N VAL A 511 0.17 24.12 6.18
CA VAL A 511 0.03 25.49 6.68
C VAL A 511 -1.40 25.70 7.19
N ARG A 512 -1.51 26.20 8.42
CA ARG A 512 -2.78 26.58 9.04
C ARG A 512 -3.61 27.49 8.13
N ASN A 513 -4.94 27.27 8.10
CA ASN A 513 -5.91 28.07 7.34
C ASN A 513 -5.64 28.15 5.82
N LYS A 514 -4.81 27.26 5.28
CA LYS A 514 -4.47 27.22 3.86
C LYS A 514 -4.58 25.80 3.32
N ASP A 515 -3.90 24.87 3.98
CA ASP A 515 -4.02 23.45 3.66
C ASP A 515 -5.23 22.86 4.40
N ALA A 516 -5.73 21.74 3.89
CA ALA A 516 -6.97 21.10 4.36
C ALA A 516 -6.80 19.60 4.54
N TYR A 517 -7.62 19.02 5.41
CA TYR A 517 -7.73 17.57 5.58
C TYR A 517 -8.15 16.90 4.27
N PRO A 518 -7.71 15.65 4.04
CA PRO A 518 -8.13 14.92 2.85
C PRO A 518 -9.64 14.66 2.86
N MET A 519 -10.26 14.64 1.67
CA MET A 519 -11.68 14.30 1.52
C MET A 519 -12.00 12.87 1.97
N ALA A 520 -11.01 11.98 1.93
CA ALA A 520 -11.13 10.57 2.33
C ALA A 520 -10.71 10.33 3.80
N ILE A 521 -10.72 11.36 4.66
CA ILE A 521 -10.43 11.18 6.08
C ILE A 521 -11.39 10.17 6.72
N ASN A 522 -10.86 9.22 7.50
CA ASN A 522 -11.67 8.23 8.19
C ASN A 522 -12.39 8.87 9.40
N MET A 523 -13.69 9.13 9.25
CA MET A 523 -14.54 9.72 10.29
C MET A 523 -15.05 8.71 11.34
N GLU A 524 -14.71 7.41 11.22
CA GLU A 524 -14.95 6.43 12.29
C GLU A 524 -14.00 6.65 13.49
N LEU A 525 -12.90 7.37 13.27
CA LEU A 525 -12.00 7.79 14.33
C LEU A 525 -12.53 9.02 15.06
N LEU A 526 -12.30 9.08 16.37
CA LEU A 526 -12.65 10.24 17.19
C LEU A 526 -11.66 11.40 16.96
N TRP A 527 -12.02 12.30 16.06
CA TRP A 527 -11.30 13.54 15.76
C TRP A 527 -11.78 14.74 16.62
N PRO A 528 -10.94 15.77 16.81
CA PRO A 528 -11.34 17.01 17.48
C PRO A 528 -12.43 17.79 16.73
N GLU A 529 -13.14 18.65 17.45
CA GLU A 529 -14.15 19.54 16.88
C GLU A 529 -13.56 20.46 15.77
N GLY A 530 -14.20 20.45 14.60
CA GLY A 530 -13.79 21.21 13.42
C GLY A 530 -12.93 20.43 12.42
N VAL A 531 -12.61 19.17 12.70
CA VAL A 531 -12.00 18.25 11.73
C VAL A 531 -13.10 17.52 10.95
N GLU A 532 -13.15 17.77 9.65
CA GLU A 532 -14.08 17.13 8.71
C GLU A 532 -13.40 17.04 7.31
N PRO A 533 -13.93 16.22 6.38
CA PRO A 533 -13.42 16.14 5.01
C PRO A 533 -13.28 17.52 4.36
N GLY A 534 -12.05 17.89 3.97
CA GLY A 534 -11.77 19.17 3.32
C GLY A 534 -11.70 20.40 4.25
N ALA A 535 -11.84 20.23 5.56
CA ALA A 535 -11.69 21.33 6.51
C ALA A 535 -10.26 21.87 6.55
N PHE A 536 -10.11 23.16 6.78
CA PHE A 536 -8.81 23.78 6.95
C PHE A 536 -8.08 23.27 8.19
N LEU A 537 -6.76 23.12 8.07
CA LEU A 537 -5.91 22.74 9.19
C LEU A 537 -5.86 23.86 10.23
N ALA A 538 -5.99 23.50 11.51
CA ALA A 538 -5.89 24.44 12.62
C ALA A 538 -5.06 23.85 13.77
N LYS A 539 -4.20 24.68 14.39
CA LYS A 539 -3.37 24.31 15.53
C LYS A 539 -4.16 23.72 16.71
N LYS A 540 -5.41 24.16 16.89
CA LYS A 540 -6.32 23.62 17.92
C LYS A 540 -6.58 22.13 17.74
N HIS A 541 -6.51 21.60 16.51
CA HIS A 541 -6.70 20.18 16.24
C HIS A 541 -5.50 19.38 16.78
N ASP A 542 -4.27 19.80 16.51
CA ASP A 542 -3.07 19.17 17.09
C ASP A 542 -3.08 19.27 18.63
N ASN A 543 -3.47 20.43 19.19
CA ASN A 543 -3.54 20.60 20.65
C ASN A 543 -4.55 19.63 21.30
N ALA A 544 -5.71 19.42 20.67
CA ALA A 544 -6.70 18.48 21.15
C ALA A 544 -6.20 17.02 21.03
N MET A 545 -5.48 16.69 19.96
CA MET A 545 -4.85 15.37 19.80
C MET A 545 -3.69 15.15 20.78
N LEU A 546 -2.92 16.19 21.12
CA LEU A 546 -1.92 16.14 22.20
C LEU A 546 -2.58 15.86 23.54
N GLU A 547 -3.68 16.53 23.86
CA GLU A 547 -4.38 16.30 25.13
C GLU A 547 -4.95 14.87 25.19
N LYS A 548 -5.47 14.35 24.07
CA LYS A 548 -5.89 12.95 23.96
C LYS A 548 -4.71 12.00 24.20
N LEU A 549 -3.58 12.23 23.53
CA LEU A 549 -2.35 11.45 23.70
C LEU A 549 -1.87 11.50 25.17
N ARG A 550 -1.93 12.66 25.81
CA ARG A 550 -1.57 12.82 27.23
C ARG A 550 -2.40 11.91 28.11
N LYS A 551 -3.73 11.88 27.92
CA LYS A 551 -4.65 11.03 28.69
C LYS A 551 -4.44 9.54 28.41
N GLU A 552 -4.06 9.18 27.19
CA GLU A 552 -3.74 7.80 26.81
C GLU A 552 -2.46 7.30 27.49
N LEU A 553 -1.45 8.17 27.64
CA LEU A 553 -0.13 7.84 28.19
C LEU A 553 0.00 8.04 29.70
N ILE A 554 -0.56 9.12 30.23
CA ILE A 554 -0.35 9.57 31.61
C ILE A 554 -1.71 9.49 32.31
N ARG A 555 -1.91 8.45 33.14
CA ARG A 555 -3.09 8.36 33.99
C ARG A 555 -3.09 9.51 35.00
N PRO A 556 -4.23 10.16 35.28
CA PRO A 556 -4.34 11.03 36.44
C PRO A 556 -3.92 10.26 37.69
N SER A 557 -3.12 10.87 38.55
CA SER A 557 -2.87 10.28 39.86
C SER A 557 -4.20 10.11 40.58
N LEU A 558 -4.43 8.95 41.22
CA LEU A 558 -5.58 8.65 42.08
C LEU A 558 -5.85 9.70 43.20
N ALA A 559 -4.99 10.70 43.35
CA ALA A 559 -5.19 11.86 44.22
C ALA A 559 -6.25 12.87 43.72
N GLU A 560 -6.72 12.78 42.47
CA GLU A 560 -7.74 13.72 41.93
C GLU A 560 -9.17 13.12 41.82
N GLU A 561 -9.38 11.86 42.20
CA GLU A 561 -10.73 11.23 42.22
C GLU A 561 -11.47 11.36 43.56
N HIS A 562 -10.95 12.15 44.50
CA HIS A 562 -11.69 12.50 45.72
C HIS A 562 -12.47 13.80 45.55
N CYS A 563 -13.71 13.67 45.07
CA CYS A 563 -14.93 14.31 45.60
C CYS A 563 -16.01 14.44 44.52
N VAL A 564 -16.84 13.41 44.36
CA VAL A 564 -18.30 13.56 44.32
C VAL A 564 -18.89 12.31 44.97
N VAL A 565 -19.69 12.51 46.02
CA VAL A 565 -20.44 11.48 46.77
C VAL A 565 -21.60 10.96 45.96
#